data_AF-A0A921YS48-F1
#
_entry.id   AF-A0A921YS48-F1
#
_cell.length_a   1.000
_cell.length_b   1.000
_cell.length_c   1.000
_cell.angle_alpha   90.00
_cell.angle_beta   90.00
_cell.angle_gamma   90.00
#
_symmetry.space_group_name_H-M   'P 1'
#
loop_
_entity.id
_entity.type
_entity.pdbx_description
1 polymer ?
#
loop_
_entity_poly.entity_id
_entity_poly.type
_entity_poly.pdbx_seq_one_letter_code
_entity_poly.pdbx_strand_id
1 'polypeptide(L)'
;MDVSDWVIQCPKYTTFRINILKPFNSKKLQETLVNQSIELNAKHIPDYNCLKQDCLILSQWDEDVGVETSGIEVVVDAACAAAVLRGAHVFAPAVMSLTPNCKAGMKVDIYGDLEGKCKRGLKVPYDGEKLYVGTGILKMSRFELFDNGVQPKGIAIHTLLPASKLPVVNETMYPKGYLLLQNLPSIVCSWVLNAQADEYILDMCAAPGNKTTHLGEMSKNKAFIIAIDKTPQKVLKIQEKCEAHGVTCVTPYCFDSTKCCSEDSSGINGGPPFPPDSFDKILLDAPCSGLGQRPQLGKKVMSLNMLKSYTIVQKKLMTNAVKLLKPGGRLVYSTCTTTVDENEALVSWALEKFPNLKLIPAEPFHGGPGLPGVGLSDEQRVLVQRFGPEIDELRLVEEKYRDHIGFFIAAFSK
;
A
#
# COMPACT_ATOMS: atom_id res chain seq x y z
N MET A 1 2.30 15.85 17.44
CA MET A 1 1.01 15.18 17.17
C MET A 1 1.15 13.78 17.74
N ASP A 2 0.17 13.29 18.50
CA ASP A 2 0.18 11.90 18.95
C ASP A 2 0.02 10.96 17.73
N VAL A 3 0.72 9.83 17.73
CA VAL A 3 0.66 8.85 16.64
C VAL A 3 -0.76 8.29 16.50
N SER A 4 -1.50 8.17 17.61
CA SER A 4 -2.88 7.66 17.61
C SER A 4 -3.85 8.58 16.84
N ASP A 5 -3.76 9.90 17.06
CA ASP A 5 -4.54 10.90 16.33
C ASP A 5 -4.07 11.04 14.86
N TRP A 6 -2.78 10.83 14.62
CA TRP A 6 -2.22 10.92 13.28
C TRP A 6 -2.69 9.77 12.37
N VAL A 7 -2.78 8.53 12.88
CA VAL A 7 -3.13 7.37 12.05
C VAL A 7 -4.58 7.39 11.56
N ILE A 8 -5.48 8.06 12.28
CA ILE A 8 -6.88 8.20 11.87
C ILE A 8 -7.09 9.28 10.80
N GLN A 9 -6.14 10.20 10.64
CA GLN A 9 -6.21 11.25 9.62
C GLN A 9 -5.85 10.72 8.23
N CYS A 10 -6.59 11.16 7.22
CA CYS A 10 -6.26 10.87 5.83
C CYS A 10 -5.04 11.71 5.39
N PRO A 11 -4.06 11.12 4.68
CA PRO A 11 -3.00 11.90 4.03
C PRO A 11 -3.57 12.94 3.05
N LYS A 12 -3.02 14.16 3.07
CA LYS A 12 -3.38 15.27 2.16
C LYS A 12 -2.88 15.06 0.73
N TYR A 13 -1.92 14.15 0.56
CA TYR A 13 -1.33 13.82 -0.73
C TYR A 13 -1.65 12.38 -1.11
N THR A 14 -1.99 12.20 -2.39
CA THR A 14 -2.12 10.89 -3.00
C THR A 14 -0.97 10.62 -3.93
N THR A 15 -0.41 9.41 -3.82
CA THR A 15 0.70 8.96 -4.68
C THR A 15 0.25 7.83 -5.58
N PHE A 16 0.61 7.96 -6.85
CA PHE A 16 0.40 6.94 -7.86
C PHE A 16 1.74 6.45 -8.40
N ARG A 17 1.86 5.13 -8.54
CA ARG A 17 2.91 4.55 -9.36
C ARG A 17 2.47 4.57 -10.82
N ILE A 18 3.28 5.19 -11.66
CA ILE A 18 3.13 5.14 -13.11
C ILE A 18 3.87 3.90 -13.62
N ASN A 19 3.19 3.04 -14.39
CA ASN A 19 3.84 1.91 -15.02
C ASN A 19 4.67 2.37 -16.23
N ILE A 20 5.99 2.34 -16.10
CA ILE A 20 6.92 2.81 -17.14
C ILE A 20 7.04 1.88 -18.36
N LEU A 21 6.45 0.67 -18.31
CA LEU A 21 6.34 -0.22 -19.48
C LEU A 21 5.20 0.21 -20.41
N LYS A 22 4.34 1.12 -19.96
CA LYS A 22 3.14 1.56 -20.68
C LYS A 22 3.15 3.08 -20.87
N PRO A 23 2.55 3.61 -21.95
CA PRO A 23 2.50 5.04 -22.16
C PRO A 23 1.59 5.70 -21.12
N PHE A 24 2.14 6.66 -20.38
CA PHE A 24 1.39 7.51 -19.46
C PHE A 24 0.95 8.81 -20.15
N ASN A 25 -0.35 9.07 -20.17
CA ASN A 25 -0.91 10.29 -20.74
C ASN A 25 -1.17 11.31 -19.62
N SER A 26 -0.24 12.25 -19.44
CA SER A 26 -0.37 13.35 -18.48
C SER A 26 -1.43 14.38 -18.88
N LYS A 27 -1.66 14.61 -20.19
CA LYS A 27 -2.74 15.48 -20.67
C LYS A 27 -4.11 14.96 -20.24
N LYS A 28 -4.31 13.64 -20.28
CA LYS A 28 -5.53 13.00 -19.78
C LYS A 28 -5.76 13.24 -18.29
N LEU A 29 -4.69 13.25 -17.48
CA LEU A 29 -4.79 13.60 -16.05
C LEU A 29 -5.26 15.04 -15.90
N GLN A 30 -4.63 15.96 -16.64
CA GLN A 30 -4.97 17.37 -16.61
C GLN A 30 -6.43 17.62 -17.04
N GLU A 31 -6.87 17.04 -18.16
CA GLU A 31 -8.26 17.12 -18.63
C GLU A 31 -9.24 16.56 -17.59
N THR A 32 -8.88 15.45 -16.94
CA THR A 32 -9.69 14.86 -15.87
C THR A 32 -9.84 15.81 -14.69
N LEU A 33 -8.75 16.41 -14.23
CA LEU A 33 -8.78 17.36 -13.12
C LEU A 33 -9.56 18.62 -13.50
N VAL A 34 -9.41 19.13 -14.73
CA VAL A 34 -10.22 20.25 -15.22
C VAL A 34 -11.72 19.90 -15.23
N ASN A 35 -12.10 18.72 -15.71
CA ASN A 35 -13.50 18.30 -15.70
C ASN A 35 -14.07 18.18 -14.28
N GLN A 36 -13.31 17.59 -13.35
CA GLN A 36 -13.70 17.54 -11.94
C GLN A 36 -13.83 18.94 -11.34
N SER A 37 -12.94 19.88 -11.69
CA SER A 37 -13.02 21.25 -11.18
C SER A 37 -14.30 21.96 -11.59
N ILE A 38 -14.79 21.71 -12.82
CA ILE A 38 -16.06 22.24 -13.30
C ILE A 38 -17.24 21.62 -12.54
N GLU A 39 -17.23 20.30 -12.35
CA GLU A 39 -18.29 19.58 -11.62
C GLU A 39 -18.36 20.01 -10.14
N LEU A 40 -17.21 20.30 -9.54
CA LEU A 40 -17.09 20.72 -8.14
C LEU A 40 -17.15 22.23 -7.93
N ASN A 41 -17.27 23.02 -9.01
CA ASN A 41 -17.15 24.48 -8.99
C ASN A 41 -15.88 24.97 -8.27
N ALA A 42 -14.76 24.27 -8.46
CA ALA A 42 -13.48 24.58 -7.86
C ALA A 42 -12.76 25.70 -8.64
N LYS A 43 -12.13 26.64 -7.92
CA LYS A 43 -11.40 27.76 -8.53
C LYS A 43 -10.06 27.34 -9.14
N HIS A 44 -9.40 26.37 -8.53
CA HIS A 44 -8.10 25.88 -8.93
C HIS A 44 -8.12 24.36 -9.09
N ILE A 45 -7.29 23.87 -10.01
CA ILE A 45 -6.99 22.44 -10.09
C ILE A 45 -5.90 22.10 -9.06
N PRO A 46 -5.91 20.89 -8.48
CA PRO A 46 -4.89 20.46 -7.53
C PRO A 46 -3.52 20.38 -8.19
N ASP A 47 -2.49 20.67 -7.41
CA ASP A 47 -1.11 20.53 -7.85
C ASP A 47 -0.74 19.06 -8.00
N TYR A 48 0.04 18.76 -9.04
CA TYR A 48 0.63 17.46 -9.22
C TYR A 48 2.02 17.54 -9.83
N ASN A 49 2.90 16.65 -9.40
CA ASN A 49 4.25 16.54 -9.92
C ASN A 49 4.74 15.09 -9.94
N CYS A 50 5.68 14.80 -10.85
CA CYS A 50 6.36 13.53 -10.86
C CYS A 50 7.67 13.66 -10.07
N LEU A 51 7.77 12.93 -8.96
CA LEU A 51 9.00 12.86 -8.15
C LEU A 51 10.11 12.10 -8.90
N LYS A 52 9.70 11.04 -9.60
CA LYS A 52 10.46 10.33 -10.63
C LYS A 52 9.48 9.96 -11.75
N GLN A 53 10.00 9.47 -12.87
CA GLN A 53 9.20 9.04 -14.03
C GLN A 53 8.06 8.05 -13.68
N ASP A 54 8.20 7.31 -12.58
CA ASP A 54 7.29 6.26 -12.12
C ASP A 54 6.50 6.66 -10.86
N CYS A 55 6.59 7.89 -10.37
CA CYS A 55 5.91 8.33 -9.15
C CYS A 55 5.29 9.72 -9.30
N LEU A 56 3.97 9.74 -9.40
CA LEU A 56 3.13 10.94 -9.41
C LEU A 56 2.64 11.23 -7.99
N ILE A 57 2.78 12.47 -7.55
CA ILE A 57 2.19 12.99 -6.31
C ILE A 57 1.13 14.02 -6.70
N LEU A 58 -0.04 13.91 -6.08
CA LEU A 58 -1.21 14.75 -6.32
C LEU A 58 -1.72 15.29 -4.99
N SER A 59 -1.93 16.60 -4.89
CA SER A 59 -2.51 17.24 -3.71
C SER A 59 -4.03 17.08 -3.66
N GLN A 60 -4.63 17.39 -2.51
CA GLN A 60 -6.07 17.58 -2.38
C GLN A 60 -6.55 18.86 -3.09
N TRP A 61 -7.86 18.95 -3.30
CA TRP A 61 -8.56 20.18 -3.66
C TRP A 61 -8.47 21.25 -2.56
N ASP A 62 -8.71 22.51 -2.91
CA ASP A 62 -8.77 23.63 -1.96
C ASP A 62 -9.81 23.37 -0.86
N GLU A 63 -9.58 23.94 0.32
CA GLU A 63 -10.43 23.71 1.49
C GLU A 63 -11.87 24.23 1.32
N ASP A 64 -12.13 25.18 0.42
CA ASP A 64 -13.47 25.69 0.13
C ASP A 64 -14.25 24.82 -0.87
N VAL A 65 -13.61 23.83 -1.49
CA VAL A 65 -14.27 22.87 -2.39
C VAL A 65 -15.11 21.87 -1.58
N GLY A 66 -16.39 21.78 -1.93
CA GLY A 66 -17.35 20.92 -1.26
C GLY A 66 -18.52 20.53 -2.15
N VAL A 67 -19.23 19.47 -1.76
CA VAL A 67 -20.46 19.02 -2.40
C VAL A 67 -21.56 18.98 -1.35
N GLU A 68 -22.73 19.55 -1.66
CA GLU A 68 -23.89 19.46 -0.77
C GLU A 68 -24.32 17.99 -0.57
N THR A 69 -24.52 17.63 0.69
CA THR A 69 -25.02 16.32 1.09
C THR A 69 -26.45 16.12 0.60
N SER A 70 -26.79 14.89 0.21
CA SER A 70 -28.14 14.57 -0.26
C SER A 70 -29.10 14.17 0.86
N GLY A 71 -28.57 13.84 2.04
CA GLY A 71 -29.31 13.23 3.15
C GLY A 71 -29.65 11.75 2.92
N ILE A 72 -29.23 11.17 1.79
CA ILE A 72 -29.46 9.75 1.47
C ILE A 72 -28.21 8.97 1.85
N GLU A 73 -28.31 8.24 2.96
CA GLU A 73 -27.17 7.50 3.49
C GLU A 73 -26.96 6.15 2.78
N VAL A 74 -25.69 5.85 2.54
CA VAL A 74 -25.16 4.53 2.19
C VAL A 74 -24.04 4.18 3.16
N VAL A 75 -24.11 2.98 3.74
CA VAL A 75 -23.08 2.51 4.68
C VAL A 75 -22.20 1.47 4.01
N VAL A 76 -20.89 1.64 4.13
CA VAL A 76 -19.85 0.71 3.66
C VAL A 76 -19.01 0.22 4.84
N ASP A 77 -18.27 -0.88 4.65
CA ASP A 77 -17.30 -1.33 5.65
C ASP A 77 -16.15 -0.32 5.84
N ALA A 78 -15.46 -0.39 6.99
CA ALA A 78 -14.38 0.54 7.33
C ALA A 78 -13.22 0.55 6.32
N ALA A 79 -12.91 -0.58 5.68
CA ALA A 79 -11.82 -0.68 4.72
C ALA A 79 -12.17 0.06 3.41
N CYS A 80 -13.41 -0.09 2.95
CA CYS A 80 -13.95 0.66 1.82
C CYS A 80 -14.05 2.14 2.14
N ALA A 81 -14.50 2.51 3.34
CA ALA A 81 -14.55 3.90 3.78
C ALA A 81 -13.16 4.56 3.74
N ALA A 82 -12.12 3.86 4.22
CA ALA A 82 -10.75 4.34 4.13
C ALA A 82 -10.26 4.47 2.67
N ALA A 83 -10.67 3.55 1.78
CA ALA A 83 -10.37 3.63 0.36
C ALA A 83 -11.07 4.82 -0.32
N VAL A 84 -12.33 5.10 0.03
CA VAL A 84 -13.08 6.27 -0.46
C VAL A 84 -12.37 7.56 -0.04
N LEU A 85 -11.93 7.67 1.21
CA LEU A 85 -11.10 8.79 1.68
C LEU A 85 -9.77 8.91 0.90
N ARG A 86 -9.31 7.86 0.21
CA ARG A 86 -8.13 7.90 -0.66
C ARG A 86 -8.47 8.06 -2.15
N GLY A 87 -9.69 8.49 -2.47
CA GLY A 87 -10.12 8.78 -3.84
C GLY A 87 -10.68 7.57 -4.61
N ALA A 88 -11.04 6.48 -3.91
CA ALA A 88 -11.63 5.31 -4.55
C ALA A 88 -13.15 5.45 -4.79
N HIS A 89 -13.65 4.76 -5.80
CA HIS A 89 -15.07 4.45 -5.93
C HIS A 89 -15.49 3.33 -4.95
N VAL A 90 -16.79 3.26 -4.65
CA VAL A 90 -17.34 2.18 -3.83
C VAL A 90 -17.69 0.99 -4.72
N PHE A 91 -17.06 -0.15 -4.47
CA PHE A 91 -17.38 -1.40 -5.14
C PHE A 91 -18.50 -2.15 -4.42
N ALA A 92 -19.34 -2.82 -5.18
CA ALA A 92 -20.57 -3.46 -4.72
C ALA A 92 -20.41 -4.47 -3.56
N PRO A 93 -19.32 -5.27 -3.48
CA PRO A 93 -19.10 -6.16 -2.35
C PRO A 93 -18.97 -5.44 -1.00
N ALA A 94 -18.55 -4.18 -0.97
CA ALA A 94 -18.32 -3.45 0.28
C ALA A 94 -19.53 -2.64 0.78
N VAL A 95 -20.62 -2.59 0.01
CA VAL A 95 -21.84 -1.90 0.43
C VAL A 95 -22.57 -2.74 1.47
N MET A 96 -22.78 -2.17 2.66
CA MET A 96 -23.42 -2.83 3.80
C MET A 96 -24.90 -2.45 3.92
N SER A 97 -25.24 -1.18 3.73
CA SER A 97 -26.62 -0.69 3.81
C SER A 97 -26.89 0.37 2.75
N LEU A 98 -28.13 0.40 2.26
CA LEU A 98 -28.64 1.42 1.33
C LEU A 98 -30.09 1.70 1.72
N THR A 99 -30.42 2.98 1.95
CA THR A 99 -31.78 3.41 2.29
C THR A 99 -32.82 2.90 1.26
N PRO A 100 -34.05 2.52 1.67
CA PRO A 100 -35.08 2.03 0.74
C PRO A 100 -35.41 3.06 -0.35
N ASN A 101 -35.92 2.59 -1.49
CA ASN A 101 -36.37 3.40 -2.63
C ASN A 101 -35.28 4.22 -3.35
N CYS A 102 -33.99 4.00 -3.05
CA CYS A 102 -32.89 4.59 -3.81
C CYS A 102 -32.81 4.00 -5.22
N LYS A 103 -32.64 4.86 -6.22
CA LYS A 103 -32.48 4.51 -7.64
C LYS A 103 -31.09 4.91 -8.14
N ALA A 104 -30.57 4.17 -9.13
CA ALA A 104 -29.36 4.57 -9.82
C ALA A 104 -29.50 6.00 -10.38
N GLY A 105 -28.42 6.78 -10.33
CA GLY A 105 -28.39 8.20 -10.68
C GLY A 105 -28.61 9.15 -9.49
N MET A 106 -29.11 8.66 -8.35
CA MET A 106 -29.27 9.50 -7.16
C MET A 106 -27.93 9.84 -6.50
N LYS A 107 -27.83 11.07 -6.00
CA LYS A 107 -26.73 11.50 -5.13
C LYS A 107 -26.89 10.85 -3.75
N VAL A 108 -25.82 10.29 -3.21
CA VAL A 108 -25.80 9.59 -1.92
C VAL A 108 -24.59 10.01 -1.09
N ASP A 109 -24.77 10.02 0.22
CA ASP A 109 -23.74 10.31 1.20
C ASP A 109 -23.19 8.99 1.74
N ILE A 110 -21.87 8.83 1.65
CA ILE A 110 -21.17 7.59 1.94
C ILE A 110 -20.68 7.65 3.38
N TYR A 111 -21.07 6.66 4.17
CA TYR A 111 -20.67 6.51 5.56
C TYR A 111 -19.89 5.21 5.77
N GLY A 112 -18.79 5.25 6.51
CA GLY A 112 -18.07 4.07 6.97
C GLY A 112 -18.58 3.60 8.33
N ASP A 113 -18.89 2.31 8.44
CA ASP A 113 -19.17 1.65 9.71
C ASP A 113 -17.88 1.46 10.52
N LEU A 114 -17.73 2.21 11.62
CA LEU A 114 -16.51 2.19 12.46
C LEU A 114 -16.49 1.04 13.46
N GLU A 115 -17.66 0.46 13.77
CA GLU A 115 -17.79 -0.65 14.73
C GLU A 115 -17.77 -2.03 14.06
N GLY A 116 -18.04 -2.09 12.75
CA GLY A 116 -18.20 -3.33 12.00
C GLY A 116 -19.49 -4.09 12.35
N LYS A 117 -20.53 -3.39 12.82
CA LYS A 117 -21.80 -3.99 13.27
C LYS A 117 -22.95 -3.80 12.28
N CYS A 118 -22.78 -3.01 11.23
CA CYS A 118 -23.79 -2.83 10.19
C CYS A 118 -23.98 -4.14 9.44
N LYS A 119 -25.18 -4.74 9.58
CA LYS A 119 -25.51 -5.98 8.86
C LYS A 119 -25.70 -5.70 7.37
N ARG A 120 -25.15 -6.58 6.53
CA ARG A 120 -25.33 -6.49 5.08
C ARG A 120 -26.81 -6.54 4.72
N GLY A 121 -27.27 -5.60 3.90
CA GLY A 121 -28.67 -5.50 3.48
C GLY A 121 -29.58 -4.88 4.54
N LEU A 122 -29.07 -4.14 5.52
CA LEU A 122 -29.92 -3.38 6.44
C LEU A 122 -30.86 -2.45 5.64
N LYS A 123 -32.14 -2.39 6.02
CA LYS A 123 -33.19 -1.60 5.34
C LYS A 123 -33.53 -0.29 6.06
N VAL A 124 -33.12 -0.15 7.31
CA VAL A 124 -33.34 1.05 8.12
C VAL A 124 -32.04 1.85 8.21
N PRO A 125 -32.09 3.15 8.52
CA PRO A 125 -30.90 3.92 8.82
C PRO A 125 -30.06 3.23 9.89
N TYR A 126 -28.74 3.17 9.68
CA TYR A 126 -27.82 2.61 10.65
C TYR A 126 -27.54 3.65 11.75
N ASP A 127 -27.74 3.26 13.01
CA ASP A 127 -27.64 4.11 14.20
C ASP A 127 -26.32 3.96 14.97
N GLY A 128 -25.48 3.00 14.58
CA GLY A 128 -24.16 2.80 15.18
C GLY A 128 -23.14 3.87 14.78
N GLU A 129 -21.95 3.81 15.39
CA GLU A 129 -20.86 4.75 15.13
C GLU A 129 -20.43 4.69 13.66
N LYS A 130 -20.63 5.80 12.94
CA LYS A 130 -20.36 5.91 11.51
C LYS A 130 -19.70 7.23 11.17
N LEU A 131 -18.84 7.22 10.16
CA LEU A 131 -18.10 8.41 9.70
C LEU A 131 -18.52 8.76 8.27
N TYR A 132 -18.90 10.01 8.01
CA TYR A 132 -19.06 10.51 6.65
C TYR A 132 -17.70 10.53 5.94
N VAL A 133 -17.61 9.87 4.78
CA VAL A 133 -16.35 9.74 4.01
C VAL A 133 -16.42 10.34 2.61
N GLY A 134 -17.58 10.85 2.19
CA GLY A 134 -17.73 11.58 0.94
C GLY A 134 -19.13 11.45 0.35
N THR A 135 -19.31 12.08 -0.80
CA THR A 135 -20.57 12.04 -1.55
C THR A 135 -20.33 11.45 -2.94
N GLY A 136 -21.30 10.73 -3.46
CA GLY A 136 -21.20 10.05 -4.75
C GLY A 136 -22.53 9.89 -5.48
N ILE A 137 -22.49 9.31 -6.67
CA ILE A 137 -23.66 8.96 -7.47
C ILE A 137 -23.85 7.44 -7.44
N LEU A 138 -25.02 7.00 -6.97
CA LEU A 138 -25.40 5.61 -6.93
C LEU A 138 -25.51 5.04 -8.36
N LYS A 139 -24.87 3.90 -8.62
CA LYS A 139 -24.89 3.21 -9.92
C LYS A 139 -25.64 1.89 -9.90
N MET A 140 -25.89 1.34 -8.71
CA MET A 140 -26.61 0.08 -8.53
C MET A 140 -27.84 0.30 -7.66
N SER A 141 -28.93 -0.32 -8.04
CA SER A 141 -30.12 -0.41 -7.21
C SER A 141 -29.89 -1.32 -6.00
N ARG A 142 -30.78 -1.21 -5.02
CA ARG A 142 -30.77 -2.09 -3.85
C ARG A 142 -30.96 -3.57 -4.22
N PHE A 143 -31.76 -3.85 -5.24
CA PHE A 143 -31.99 -5.22 -5.72
C PHE A 143 -30.70 -5.85 -6.25
N GLU A 144 -29.95 -5.11 -7.07
CA GLU A 144 -28.66 -5.57 -7.60
C GLU A 144 -27.59 -5.79 -6.52
N LEU A 145 -27.69 -5.09 -5.38
CA LEU A 145 -26.72 -5.17 -4.28
C LEU A 145 -27.00 -6.28 -3.26
N PHE A 146 -28.28 -6.59 -3.02
CA PHE A 146 -28.69 -7.38 -1.86
C PHE A 146 -29.72 -8.48 -2.13
N ASP A 147 -30.17 -8.67 -3.38
CA ASP A 147 -31.11 -9.76 -3.65
C ASP A 147 -30.48 -11.14 -3.42
N ASN A 148 -31.31 -12.11 -3.07
CA ASN A 148 -30.85 -13.43 -2.65
C ASN A 148 -30.09 -14.15 -3.77
N GLY A 149 -28.87 -14.60 -3.46
CA GLY A 149 -28.02 -15.33 -4.41
C GLY A 149 -27.17 -14.45 -5.33
N VAL A 150 -27.30 -13.12 -5.26
CA VAL A 150 -26.44 -12.22 -6.03
C VAL A 150 -25.06 -12.11 -5.39
N GLN A 151 -24.00 -12.25 -6.21
CA GLN A 151 -22.64 -11.87 -5.84
C GLN A 151 -22.30 -10.56 -6.58
N PRO A 152 -22.64 -9.40 -6.01
CA PRO A 152 -22.57 -8.15 -6.75
C PRO A 152 -21.11 -7.78 -7.01
N LYS A 153 -20.82 -7.33 -8.24
CA LYS A 153 -19.47 -6.94 -8.70
C LYS A 153 -19.54 -5.64 -9.47
N GLY A 154 -18.42 -4.92 -9.51
CA GLY A 154 -18.33 -3.62 -10.17
C GLY A 154 -18.60 -2.45 -9.22
N ILE A 155 -18.75 -1.27 -9.80
CA ILE A 155 -18.87 -0.02 -9.05
C ILE A 155 -20.33 0.21 -8.65
N ALA A 156 -20.59 0.27 -7.35
CA ALA A 156 -21.90 0.59 -6.81
C ALA A 156 -22.13 2.09 -6.65
N ILE A 157 -21.07 2.85 -6.36
CA ILE A 157 -21.14 4.31 -6.22
C ILE A 157 -19.93 4.94 -6.91
N HIS A 158 -20.20 5.85 -7.84
CA HIS A 158 -19.17 6.75 -8.36
C HIS A 158 -18.98 7.88 -7.35
N THR A 159 -17.93 7.81 -6.54
CA THR A 159 -17.52 8.90 -5.65
C THR A 159 -17.29 10.18 -6.46
N LEU A 160 -17.95 11.27 -6.05
CA LEU A 160 -17.76 12.61 -6.61
C LEU A 160 -16.65 13.34 -5.87
N LEU A 161 -16.79 13.46 -4.54
CA LEU A 161 -15.82 14.11 -3.68
C LEU A 161 -15.70 13.33 -2.37
N PRO A 162 -14.53 12.75 -2.07
CA PRO A 162 -14.21 12.25 -0.74
C PRO A 162 -14.20 13.39 0.29
N ALA A 163 -14.52 13.07 1.56
CA ALA A 163 -14.42 14.06 2.65
C ALA A 163 -12.98 14.56 2.88
N SER A 164 -11.98 13.78 2.45
CA SER A 164 -10.57 14.18 2.44
C SER A 164 -10.19 15.15 1.32
N LYS A 165 -11.12 15.48 0.42
CA LYS A 165 -10.90 16.35 -0.75
C LYS A 165 -9.78 15.87 -1.67
N LEU A 166 -9.40 14.60 -1.60
CA LEU A 166 -8.48 14.01 -2.57
C LEU A 166 -9.19 13.85 -3.92
N PRO A 167 -8.54 14.18 -5.04
CA PRO A 167 -9.13 13.97 -6.35
C PRO A 167 -9.39 12.50 -6.62
N VAL A 168 -10.49 12.21 -7.30
CA VAL A 168 -10.86 10.84 -7.63
C VAL A 168 -10.13 10.47 -8.91
N VAL A 169 -8.99 9.78 -8.80
CA VAL A 169 -8.21 9.27 -9.94
C VAL A 169 -8.07 7.76 -9.81
N ASN A 170 -8.66 7.01 -10.74
CA ASN A 170 -8.76 5.55 -10.63
C ASN A 170 -8.82 4.82 -11.98
N GLU A 171 -9.11 3.52 -11.92
CA GLU A 171 -9.15 2.59 -13.06
C GLU A 171 -10.26 2.87 -14.10
N THR A 172 -11.21 3.75 -13.81
CA THR A 172 -12.14 4.26 -14.85
C THR A 172 -11.46 5.24 -15.81
N MET A 173 -10.35 5.86 -15.38
CA MET A 173 -9.61 6.87 -16.14
C MET A 173 -8.41 6.28 -16.85
N TYR A 174 -7.69 5.38 -16.18
CA TYR A 174 -6.56 4.67 -16.74
C TYR A 174 -6.86 3.18 -16.81
N PRO A 175 -6.55 2.48 -17.92
CA PRO A 175 -6.70 1.03 -17.96
C PRO A 175 -5.88 0.38 -16.84
N LYS A 176 -6.35 -0.78 -16.38
CA LYS A 176 -5.67 -1.52 -15.30
C LYS A 176 -4.19 -1.73 -15.62
N GLY A 177 -3.37 -1.46 -14.61
CA GLY A 177 -1.91 -1.57 -14.67
C GLY A 177 -1.18 -0.45 -15.41
N TYR A 178 -1.83 0.64 -15.81
CA TYR A 178 -1.14 1.85 -16.29
C TYR A 178 -0.76 2.79 -15.13
N LEU A 179 -1.67 2.93 -14.17
CA LEU A 179 -1.52 3.77 -13.00
C LEU A 179 -2.02 2.97 -11.78
N LEU A 180 -1.23 2.95 -10.72
CA LEU A 180 -1.56 2.22 -9.49
C LEU A 180 -1.52 3.17 -8.30
N LEU A 181 -2.63 3.25 -7.55
CA LEU A 181 -2.64 3.91 -6.25
C LEU A 181 -1.72 3.14 -5.30
N GLN A 182 -0.57 3.73 -4.96
CA GLN A 182 0.46 3.08 -4.14
C GLN A 182 1.13 4.14 -3.27
N ASN A 183 1.13 3.93 -1.96
CA ASN A 183 1.74 4.86 -1.00
C ASN A 183 3.22 5.10 -1.33
N LEU A 184 3.67 6.36 -1.23
CA LEU A 184 5.06 6.76 -1.53
C LEU A 184 6.11 5.85 -0.87
N PRO A 185 6.04 5.52 0.44
CA PRO A 185 7.05 4.68 1.07
C PRO A 185 7.18 3.29 0.41
N SER A 186 6.08 2.75 -0.13
CA SER A 186 6.11 1.48 -0.84
C SER A 186 6.74 1.58 -2.24
N ILE A 187 6.65 2.74 -2.90
CA ILE A 187 7.35 3.03 -4.16
C ILE A 187 8.85 3.22 -3.87
N VAL A 188 9.18 4.00 -2.83
CA VAL A 188 10.56 4.23 -2.38
C VAL A 188 11.24 2.91 -2.02
N CYS A 189 10.55 1.99 -1.34
CA CYS A 189 11.11 0.67 -1.02
C CYS A 189 11.64 -0.08 -2.25
N SER A 190 10.89 -0.09 -3.35
CA SER A 190 11.35 -0.67 -4.62
C SER A 190 12.53 0.10 -5.22
N TRP A 191 12.57 1.44 -5.11
CA TRP A 191 13.73 2.24 -5.51
C TRP A 191 14.99 1.93 -4.71
N VAL A 192 14.86 1.64 -3.40
CA VAL A 192 15.99 1.28 -2.54
C VAL A 192 16.59 -0.07 -2.95
N LEU A 193 15.73 -1.04 -3.31
CA LEU A 193 16.20 -2.32 -3.81
C LEU A 193 16.85 -2.18 -5.20
N ASN A 194 16.29 -1.30 -6.04
CA ASN A 194 16.83 -0.90 -7.34
C ASN A 194 17.05 -2.07 -8.32
N ALA A 195 16.01 -2.83 -8.69
CA ALA A 195 16.12 -3.95 -9.63
C ALA A 195 16.76 -3.56 -10.97
N GLN A 196 17.79 -4.32 -11.40
CA GLN A 196 18.49 -4.16 -12.68
C GLN A 196 18.24 -5.36 -13.59
N ALA A 197 18.63 -5.22 -14.87
CA ALA A 197 18.63 -6.33 -15.81
C ALA A 197 19.58 -7.45 -15.35
N ASP A 198 19.24 -8.68 -15.69
CA ASP A 198 20.04 -9.89 -15.50
C ASP A 198 20.32 -10.28 -14.02
N GLU A 199 19.67 -9.60 -13.06
CA GLU A 199 19.74 -9.93 -11.63
C GLU A 199 18.70 -10.98 -11.24
N TYR A 200 19.09 -11.91 -10.35
CA TYR A 200 18.17 -12.80 -9.65
C TYR A 200 17.63 -12.11 -8.40
N ILE A 201 16.32 -11.88 -8.38
CA ILE A 201 15.63 -11.14 -7.32
C ILE A 201 14.58 -12.02 -6.65
N LEU A 202 14.57 -12.07 -5.32
CA LEU A 202 13.53 -12.74 -4.54
C LEU A 202 12.64 -11.73 -3.82
N ASP A 203 11.33 -11.78 -4.05
CA ASP A 203 10.33 -11.13 -3.22
C ASP A 203 9.68 -12.19 -2.31
N MET A 204 10.01 -12.15 -1.02
CA MET A 204 9.65 -13.21 -0.08
C MET A 204 8.19 -13.15 0.40
N CYS A 205 7.50 -12.03 0.24
CA CYS A 205 6.15 -11.79 0.76
C CYS A 205 5.37 -10.93 -0.24
N ALA A 206 5.24 -11.45 -1.46
CA ALA A 206 4.98 -10.64 -2.64
C ALA A 206 3.54 -10.15 -2.79
N ALA A 207 2.53 -10.82 -2.21
CA ALA A 207 1.14 -10.49 -2.54
C ALA A 207 0.71 -9.15 -1.93
N PRO A 208 -0.08 -8.33 -2.66
CA PRO A 208 -0.76 -8.64 -3.93
C PRO A 208 0.05 -8.37 -5.21
N GLY A 209 1.37 -8.15 -5.10
CA GLY A 209 2.27 -7.98 -6.25
C GLY A 209 2.63 -6.54 -6.57
N ASN A 210 2.29 -5.57 -5.70
CA ASN A 210 2.54 -4.16 -5.98
C ASN A 210 4.05 -3.88 -6.09
N LYS A 211 4.85 -4.23 -5.08
CA LYS A 211 6.31 -4.03 -5.14
C LYS A 211 6.96 -4.95 -6.18
N THR A 212 6.51 -6.19 -6.28
CA THR A 212 6.99 -7.17 -7.28
C THR A 212 6.87 -6.65 -8.71
N THR A 213 5.69 -6.14 -9.10
CA THR A 213 5.48 -5.57 -10.43
C THR A 213 6.32 -4.32 -10.64
N HIS A 214 6.53 -3.50 -9.61
CA HIS A 214 7.42 -2.33 -9.70
C HIS A 214 8.87 -2.75 -10.00
N LEU A 215 9.37 -3.81 -9.37
CA LEU A 215 10.70 -4.35 -9.67
C LEU A 215 10.80 -4.86 -11.12
N GLY A 216 9.75 -5.52 -11.62
CA GLY A 216 9.67 -5.93 -13.02
C GLY A 216 9.66 -4.74 -13.99
N GLU A 217 8.90 -3.70 -13.67
CA GLU A 217 8.87 -2.44 -14.44
C GLU A 217 10.25 -1.76 -14.46
N MET A 218 10.91 -1.63 -13.30
CA MET A 218 12.23 -1.00 -13.16
C MET A 218 13.32 -1.71 -13.96
N SER A 219 13.33 -3.05 -13.94
CA SER A 219 14.26 -3.86 -14.73
C SER A 219 13.90 -3.93 -16.21
N LYS A 220 12.80 -3.28 -16.63
CA LYS A 220 12.24 -3.36 -17.99
C LYS A 220 11.98 -4.80 -18.45
N ASN A 221 11.47 -5.64 -17.56
CA ASN A 221 11.28 -7.08 -17.75
C ASN A 221 12.57 -7.87 -18.04
N LYS A 222 13.73 -7.40 -17.58
CA LYS A 222 15.02 -8.07 -17.82
C LYS A 222 15.66 -8.71 -16.58
N ALA A 223 15.06 -8.56 -15.39
CA ALA A 223 15.48 -9.31 -14.21
C ALA A 223 14.90 -10.73 -14.22
N PHE A 224 15.37 -11.59 -13.32
CA PHE A 224 14.74 -12.88 -13.00
C PHE A 224 14.11 -12.78 -11.61
N ILE A 225 12.80 -12.51 -11.54
CA ILE A 225 12.12 -12.23 -10.27
C ILE A 225 11.34 -13.46 -9.83
N ILE A 226 11.65 -13.98 -8.65
CA ILE A 226 10.85 -15.00 -7.96
C ILE A 226 9.98 -14.31 -6.92
N ALA A 227 8.68 -14.56 -6.96
CA ALA A 227 7.70 -13.94 -6.05
C ALA A 227 7.00 -15.01 -5.22
N ILE A 228 7.16 -14.98 -3.90
CA ILE A 228 6.59 -15.99 -3.01
C ILE A 228 5.49 -15.40 -2.14
N ASP A 229 4.38 -16.12 -2.01
CA ASP A 229 3.45 -15.95 -0.90
C ASP A 229 2.88 -17.30 -0.46
N LYS A 230 2.28 -17.35 0.73
CA LYS A 230 1.93 -18.57 1.43
C LYS A 230 0.65 -19.25 0.92
N THR A 231 -0.23 -18.53 0.24
CA THR A 231 -1.54 -19.07 -0.17
C THR A 231 -1.77 -19.00 -1.68
N PRO A 232 -2.46 -19.98 -2.28
CA PRO A 232 -2.74 -19.98 -3.72
C PRO A 232 -3.51 -18.74 -4.20
N GLN A 233 -4.46 -18.26 -3.39
CA GLN A 233 -5.26 -17.07 -3.74
C GLN A 233 -4.41 -15.80 -3.81
N LYS A 234 -3.38 -15.70 -2.98
CA LYS A 234 -2.44 -14.58 -2.99
C LYS A 234 -1.49 -14.66 -4.18
N VAL A 235 -1.03 -15.86 -4.53
CA VAL A 235 -0.23 -16.11 -5.74
C VAL A 235 -1.01 -15.77 -7.00
N LEU A 236 -2.28 -16.15 -7.07
CA LEU A 236 -3.17 -15.76 -8.17
C LEU A 236 -3.26 -14.24 -8.31
N LYS A 237 -3.38 -13.50 -7.20
CA LYS A 237 -3.37 -12.02 -7.24
C LYS A 237 -2.05 -11.45 -7.78
N ILE A 238 -0.91 -12.07 -7.46
CA ILE A 238 0.39 -11.66 -8.03
C ILE A 238 0.38 -11.88 -9.55
N GLN A 239 -0.09 -13.03 -10.02
CA GLN A 239 -0.22 -13.34 -11.46
C GLN A 239 -1.12 -12.34 -12.18
N GLU A 240 -2.34 -12.13 -11.69
CA GLU A 240 -3.30 -11.14 -12.22
C GLU A 240 -2.70 -9.73 -12.25
N LYS A 241 -1.92 -9.37 -11.22
CA LYS A 241 -1.23 -8.07 -11.16
C LYS A 241 -0.14 -7.97 -12.21
N CYS A 242 0.69 -9.00 -12.36
CA CYS A 242 1.75 -9.02 -13.36
C CYS A 242 1.17 -8.93 -14.79
N GLU A 243 0.14 -9.71 -15.09
CA GLU A 243 -0.59 -9.65 -16.37
C GLU A 243 -1.15 -8.25 -16.62
N ALA A 244 -1.87 -7.68 -15.64
CA ALA A 244 -2.43 -6.35 -15.76
C ALA A 244 -1.36 -5.29 -15.98
N HIS A 245 -0.16 -5.44 -15.41
CA HIS A 245 0.96 -4.51 -15.55
C HIS A 245 1.89 -4.81 -16.74
N GLY A 246 1.68 -5.92 -17.47
CA GLY A 246 2.59 -6.33 -18.55
C GLY A 246 3.98 -6.72 -18.06
N VAL A 247 4.07 -7.19 -16.81
CA VAL A 247 5.32 -7.68 -16.21
C VAL A 247 5.45 -9.17 -16.52
N THR A 248 6.50 -9.53 -17.25
CA THR A 248 6.69 -10.89 -17.80
C THR A 248 7.87 -11.63 -17.18
N CYS A 249 8.67 -10.95 -16.35
CA CYS A 249 9.91 -11.49 -15.78
C CYS A 249 9.75 -12.03 -14.35
N VAL A 250 8.50 -12.30 -13.93
CA VAL A 250 8.15 -12.75 -12.58
C VAL A 250 7.63 -14.18 -12.62
N THR A 251 8.22 -15.05 -11.81
CA THR A 251 7.76 -16.43 -11.58
C THR A 251 7.21 -16.54 -10.16
N PRO A 252 5.87 -16.61 -9.98
CA PRO A 252 5.27 -16.64 -8.67
C PRO A 252 5.10 -18.08 -8.14
N TYR A 253 5.35 -18.30 -6.85
CA TYR A 253 5.22 -19.60 -6.18
C TYR A 253 4.39 -19.52 -4.89
N CYS A 254 3.59 -20.55 -4.65
CA CYS A 254 2.87 -20.75 -3.39
C CYS A 254 3.75 -21.53 -2.42
N PHE A 255 4.43 -20.84 -1.51
CA PHE A 255 5.39 -21.47 -0.60
C PHE A 255 5.54 -20.71 0.72
N ASP A 256 6.02 -21.39 1.77
CA ASP A 256 6.32 -20.75 3.06
C ASP A 256 7.76 -20.21 3.04
N SER A 257 7.90 -18.89 2.92
CA SER A 257 9.20 -18.20 2.90
C SER A 257 10.03 -18.38 4.18
N THR A 258 9.46 -18.88 5.28
CA THR A 258 10.27 -19.25 6.47
C THR A 258 11.05 -20.55 6.28
N LYS A 259 10.82 -21.26 5.17
CA LYS A 259 11.44 -22.55 4.80
C LYS A 259 12.08 -22.51 3.41
N CYS A 260 12.31 -21.33 2.84
CA CYS A 260 12.72 -21.19 1.44
C CYS A 260 14.21 -21.41 1.18
N CYS A 261 15.03 -21.64 2.20
CA CYS A 261 16.44 -21.98 2.06
C CYS A 261 16.68 -23.46 2.38
N SER A 262 17.30 -24.20 1.45
CA SER A 262 17.64 -25.63 1.60
C SER A 262 18.88 -25.99 0.78
N GLU A 263 19.82 -26.74 1.38
CA GLU A 263 20.99 -27.28 0.66
C GLU A 263 20.58 -28.31 -0.39
N ASP A 264 19.59 -29.16 -0.09
CA ASP A 264 19.10 -30.23 -0.98
C ASP A 264 18.15 -29.71 -2.09
N SER A 265 18.29 -28.45 -2.51
CA SER A 265 17.44 -27.83 -3.53
C SER A 265 17.79 -28.28 -4.95
N SER A 266 16.82 -28.20 -5.86
CA SER A 266 17.01 -28.46 -7.30
C SER A 266 17.55 -27.24 -8.08
N GLY A 267 18.11 -26.25 -7.37
CA GLY A 267 18.56 -24.98 -7.94
C GLY A 267 17.43 -23.96 -8.16
N ILE A 268 17.78 -22.74 -8.55
CA ILE A 268 16.84 -21.61 -8.68
C ILE A 268 15.70 -21.91 -9.65
N ASN A 269 15.98 -22.62 -10.75
CA ASN A 269 15.00 -22.95 -11.79
C ASN A 269 14.02 -24.07 -11.36
N GLY A 270 14.32 -24.79 -10.28
CA GLY A 270 13.48 -25.87 -9.77
C GLY A 270 12.31 -25.43 -8.88
N GLY A 271 12.24 -24.13 -8.56
CA GLY A 271 11.28 -23.59 -7.58
C GLY A 271 11.76 -23.73 -6.13
N PRO A 272 11.02 -23.15 -5.16
CA PRO A 272 11.42 -23.18 -3.76
C PRO A 272 11.31 -24.60 -3.14
N PRO A 273 12.16 -24.96 -2.17
CA PRO A 273 13.20 -24.12 -1.56
C PRO A 273 14.45 -23.98 -2.46
N PHE A 274 15.24 -22.93 -2.23
CA PHE A 274 16.41 -22.55 -3.01
C PHE A 274 17.72 -22.80 -2.25
N PRO A 275 18.86 -22.95 -2.95
CA PRO A 275 20.15 -23.09 -2.31
C PRO A 275 20.57 -21.77 -1.64
N PRO A 276 21.43 -21.80 -0.61
CA PRO A 276 22.06 -20.60 -0.09
C PRO A 276 22.75 -19.76 -1.19
N ASP A 277 22.91 -18.46 -0.96
CA ASP A 277 23.63 -17.56 -1.88
C ASP A 277 23.11 -17.58 -3.33
N SER A 278 21.79 -17.66 -3.51
CA SER A 278 21.14 -17.77 -4.82
C SER A 278 20.77 -16.43 -5.45
N PHE A 279 20.49 -15.41 -4.64
CA PHE A 279 19.88 -14.16 -5.12
C PHE A 279 20.81 -12.97 -5.00
N ASP A 280 20.90 -12.17 -6.06
CA ASP A 280 21.63 -10.90 -6.07
C ASP A 280 20.91 -9.87 -5.20
N LYS A 281 19.58 -9.91 -5.19
CA LYS A 281 18.73 -9.00 -4.42
C LYS A 281 17.56 -9.71 -3.76
N ILE A 282 17.20 -9.26 -2.57
CA ILE A 282 16.03 -9.79 -1.84
C ILE A 282 15.18 -8.62 -1.32
N LEU A 283 13.89 -8.66 -1.62
CA LEU A 283 12.86 -7.86 -0.97
C LEU A 283 12.20 -8.70 0.13
N LEU A 284 12.28 -8.19 1.36
CA LEU A 284 11.52 -8.68 2.50
C LEU A 284 10.53 -7.60 2.96
N ASP A 285 9.41 -7.49 2.24
CA ASP A 285 8.25 -6.70 2.66
C ASP A 285 7.43 -7.50 3.67
N ALA A 286 7.88 -7.53 4.92
CA ALA A 286 7.44 -8.53 5.87
C ALA A 286 5.99 -8.30 6.33
N PRO A 287 5.22 -9.38 6.58
CA PRO A 287 3.93 -9.25 7.24
C PRO A 287 4.13 -8.60 8.61
N CYS A 288 3.34 -7.57 8.89
CA CYS A 288 3.47 -6.75 10.10
C CYS A 288 2.10 -6.41 10.66
N SER A 289 2.09 -5.79 11.84
CA SER A 289 0.85 -5.36 12.49
C SER A 289 0.06 -4.32 11.69
N GLY A 290 0.70 -3.62 10.75
CA GLY A 290 0.05 -2.65 9.86
C GLY A 290 -0.53 -1.44 10.61
N LEU A 291 0.05 -1.09 11.77
CA LEU A 291 -0.38 0.03 12.60
C LEU A 291 -0.02 1.40 12.02
N GLY A 292 0.73 1.45 10.92
CA GLY A 292 1.04 2.68 10.20
C GLY A 292 0.03 3.03 9.09
N GLN A 293 -0.95 2.17 8.79
CA GLN A 293 -1.88 2.43 7.68
C GLN A 293 -2.72 3.70 7.94
N ARG A 294 -2.98 4.50 6.89
CA ARG A 294 -3.72 5.77 6.99
C ARG A 294 -4.68 5.99 5.81
N PRO A 295 -5.93 6.42 6.08
CA PRO A 295 -6.54 6.54 7.40
C PRO A 295 -6.88 5.16 7.99
N GLN A 296 -6.63 4.97 9.29
CA GLN A 296 -7.12 3.81 10.04
C GLN A 296 -8.50 4.14 10.62
N LEU A 297 -9.54 3.60 9.99
CA LEU A 297 -10.91 3.77 10.44
C LEU A 297 -11.34 2.55 11.28
N GLY A 298 -11.98 2.82 12.42
CA GLY A 298 -12.48 1.79 13.32
C GLY A 298 -11.44 1.25 14.31
N LYS A 299 -11.91 0.51 15.32
CA LYS A 299 -11.06 -0.04 16.39
C LYS A 299 -10.34 -1.30 15.93
N LYS A 300 -9.09 -1.18 15.51
CA LYS A 300 -8.21 -2.34 15.27
C LYS A 300 -7.70 -2.89 16.61
N VAL A 301 -8.48 -3.76 17.24
CA VAL A 301 -8.06 -4.40 18.49
C VAL A 301 -7.05 -5.50 18.19
N MET A 302 -5.78 -5.25 18.51
CA MET A 302 -4.71 -6.24 18.42
C MET A 302 -4.27 -6.62 19.83
N SER A 303 -4.22 -7.93 20.13
CA SER A 303 -3.67 -8.39 21.40
C SER A 303 -2.14 -8.26 21.41
N LEU A 304 -1.56 -8.08 22.59
CA LEU A 304 -0.09 -8.07 22.74
C LEU A 304 0.57 -9.35 22.21
N ASN A 305 -0.10 -10.49 22.36
CA ASN A 305 0.38 -11.77 21.81
C ASN A 305 0.42 -11.76 20.28
N MET A 306 -0.59 -11.15 19.64
CA MET A 306 -0.62 -10.98 18.19
C MET A 306 0.52 -10.07 17.72
N LEU A 307 0.77 -8.94 18.41
CA LEU A 307 1.89 -8.05 18.09
C LEU A 307 3.24 -8.77 18.16
N LYS A 308 3.48 -9.51 19.26
CA LYS A 308 4.71 -10.30 19.43
C LYS A 308 4.89 -11.37 18.35
N SER A 309 3.80 -11.97 17.87
CA SER A 309 3.86 -13.01 16.83
C SER A 309 4.49 -12.52 15.51
N TYR A 310 4.31 -11.25 15.14
CA TYR A 310 4.88 -10.68 13.91
C TYR A 310 6.40 -10.70 13.97
N THR A 311 6.99 -10.21 15.07
CA THR A 311 8.46 -10.19 15.24
C THR A 311 9.08 -11.58 15.13
N ILE A 312 8.43 -12.62 15.66
CA ILE A 312 8.90 -14.00 15.58
C ILE A 312 8.95 -14.46 14.11
N VAL A 313 7.91 -14.18 13.34
CA VAL A 313 7.85 -14.54 11.91
C VAL A 313 8.86 -13.71 11.11
N GLN A 314 8.94 -12.41 11.34
CA GLN A 314 9.87 -11.50 10.66
C GLN A 314 11.33 -11.93 10.88
N LYS A 315 11.72 -12.31 12.11
CA LYS A 315 13.05 -12.86 12.40
C LYS A 315 13.35 -14.16 11.64
N LYS A 316 12.37 -15.05 11.48
CA LYS A 316 12.52 -16.29 10.68
C LYS A 316 12.67 -15.98 9.19
N LEU A 317 11.90 -15.03 8.67
CA LEU A 317 12.00 -14.58 7.28
C LEU A 317 13.36 -13.90 7.02
N MET A 318 13.78 -12.97 7.88
CA MET A 318 15.09 -12.32 7.83
C MET A 318 16.23 -13.34 7.84
N THR A 319 16.14 -14.37 8.69
CA THR A 319 17.15 -15.45 8.72
C THR A 319 17.26 -16.18 7.39
N ASN A 320 16.14 -16.47 6.72
CA ASN A 320 16.17 -17.11 5.40
C ASN A 320 16.65 -16.14 4.31
N ALA A 321 16.24 -14.87 4.37
CA ALA A 321 16.71 -13.83 3.45
C ALA A 321 18.25 -13.75 3.45
N VAL A 322 18.86 -13.64 4.63
CA VAL A 322 20.32 -13.54 4.76
C VAL A 322 21.02 -14.80 4.24
N LYS A 323 20.46 -15.99 4.44
CA LYS A 323 21.05 -17.24 3.91
C LYS A 323 20.99 -17.32 2.38
N LEU A 324 19.88 -16.86 1.79
CA LEU A 324 19.66 -16.90 0.34
C LEU A 324 20.35 -15.78 -0.44
N LEU A 325 20.74 -14.70 0.23
CA LEU A 325 21.40 -13.55 -0.39
C LEU A 325 22.86 -13.89 -0.71
N LYS A 326 23.31 -13.61 -1.94
CA LYS A 326 24.72 -13.75 -2.34
C LYS A 326 25.64 -12.82 -1.53
N PRO A 327 26.93 -13.15 -1.37
CA PRO A 327 27.95 -12.20 -0.92
C PRO A 327 27.95 -10.95 -1.83
N GLY A 328 27.95 -9.76 -1.24
CA GLY A 328 27.80 -8.48 -1.97
C GLY A 328 26.39 -8.17 -2.46
N GLY A 329 25.42 -9.09 -2.24
CA GLY A 329 24.03 -8.89 -2.60
C GLY A 329 23.33 -7.87 -1.70
N ARG A 330 22.20 -7.33 -2.17
CA ARG A 330 21.40 -6.33 -1.43
C ARG A 330 20.09 -6.91 -0.90
N LEU A 331 19.83 -6.73 0.39
CA LEU A 331 18.55 -7.04 1.03
C LEU A 331 17.86 -5.75 1.46
N VAL A 332 16.58 -5.61 1.11
CA VAL A 332 15.72 -4.55 1.62
C VAL A 332 14.64 -5.15 2.51
N TYR A 333 14.59 -4.72 3.76
CA TYR A 333 13.54 -5.02 4.71
C TYR A 333 12.58 -3.84 4.80
N SER A 334 11.27 -4.11 4.74
CA SER A 334 10.27 -3.08 4.97
C SER A 334 9.03 -3.57 5.70
N THR A 335 8.37 -2.64 6.39
CA THR A 335 7.07 -2.84 7.07
C THR A 335 6.20 -1.60 6.91
N CYS A 336 4.88 -1.77 7.06
CA CYS A 336 3.92 -0.67 7.14
C CYS A 336 3.38 -0.47 8.58
N THR A 337 4.29 -0.59 9.55
CA THR A 337 4.01 -0.40 10.98
C THR A 337 4.92 0.66 11.58
N THR A 338 4.49 1.23 12.71
CA THR A 338 5.22 2.22 13.49
C THR A 338 5.94 1.64 14.71
N THR A 339 5.77 0.34 14.98
CA THR A 339 6.29 -0.33 16.18
C THR A 339 7.81 -0.51 16.13
N VAL A 340 8.48 -0.19 17.23
CA VAL A 340 9.94 -0.35 17.39
C VAL A 340 10.36 -1.82 17.27
N ASP A 341 9.58 -2.72 17.87
CA ASP A 341 9.86 -4.16 17.92
C ASP A 341 9.96 -4.81 16.53
N GLU A 342 9.16 -4.33 15.58
CA GLU A 342 9.13 -4.81 14.19
C GLU A 342 10.13 -4.05 13.29
N ASN A 343 10.67 -2.92 13.75
CA ASN A 343 11.49 -2.00 12.96
C ASN A 343 12.93 -1.94 13.50
N GLU A 344 13.28 -0.89 14.26
CA GLU A 344 14.63 -0.63 14.75
C GLU A 344 15.20 -1.81 15.56
N ALA A 345 14.40 -2.41 16.43
CA ALA A 345 14.82 -3.56 17.24
C ALA A 345 15.10 -4.81 16.39
N LEU A 346 14.38 -4.99 15.27
CA LEU A 346 14.64 -6.08 14.33
C LEU A 346 15.93 -5.86 13.56
N VAL A 347 16.20 -4.61 13.13
CA VAL A 347 17.47 -4.25 12.48
C VAL A 347 18.64 -4.50 13.43
N SER A 348 18.54 -4.01 14.67
CA SER A 348 19.56 -4.20 15.71
C SER A 348 19.85 -5.70 15.92
N TRP A 349 18.81 -6.50 16.12
CA TRP A 349 18.92 -7.95 16.23
C TRP A 349 19.56 -8.62 15.00
N ALA A 350 19.25 -8.15 13.79
CA ALA A 350 19.81 -8.72 12.56
C ALA A 350 21.31 -8.46 12.47
N LEU A 351 21.76 -7.25 12.82
CA LEU A 351 23.19 -6.88 12.83
C LEU A 351 23.97 -7.66 13.88
N GLU A 352 23.39 -7.91 15.06
CA GLU A 352 24.00 -8.75 16.10
C GLU A 352 24.08 -10.22 15.68
N LYS A 353 23.02 -10.75 15.07
CA LYS A 353 22.92 -12.17 14.72
C LYS A 353 23.75 -12.55 13.50
N PHE A 354 23.92 -11.64 12.53
CA PHE A 354 24.56 -11.90 11.25
C PHE A 354 25.77 -10.97 11.07
N PRO A 355 26.98 -11.36 11.53
CA PRO A 355 28.17 -10.51 11.47
C PRO A 355 28.62 -10.12 10.06
N ASN A 356 28.22 -10.88 9.04
CA ASN A 356 28.46 -10.58 7.64
C ASN A 356 27.46 -9.57 7.05
N LEU A 357 26.33 -9.33 7.71
CA LEU A 357 25.34 -8.38 7.25
C LEU A 357 25.70 -6.96 7.71
N LYS A 358 25.81 -6.04 6.77
CA LYS A 358 26.10 -4.62 7.03
C LYS A 358 24.90 -3.77 6.65
N LEU A 359 24.50 -2.87 7.55
CA LEU A 359 23.53 -1.84 7.24
C LEU A 359 24.15 -0.86 6.23
N ILE A 360 23.42 -0.54 5.17
CA ILE A 360 23.82 0.42 4.14
C ILE A 360 22.76 1.51 4.01
N PRO A 361 23.10 2.68 3.44
CA PRO A 361 22.12 3.72 3.17
C PRO A 361 20.94 3.19 2.34
N ALA A 362 19.73 3.34 2.86
CA ALA A 362 18.50 3.01 2.15
C ALA A 362 18.14 4.12 1.15
N GLU A 363 19.03 4.44 0.21
CA GLU A 363 18.84 5.53 -0.75
C GLU A 363 17.88 5.15 -1.90
N PRO A 364 17.08 6.09 -2.42
CA PRO A 364 17.05 7.52 -2.10
C PRO A 364 16.22 7.86 -0.85
N PHE A 365 16.68 8.85 -0.09
CA PHE A 365 16.04 9.28 1.16
C PHE A 365 14.85 10.23 0.93
N HIS A 366 13.68 9.82 1.39
CA HIS A 366 12.44 10.62 1.43
C HIS A 366 11.74 10.54 2.81
N GLY A 367 12.09 9.55 3.62
CA GLY A 367 11.65 9.43 5.02
C GLY A 367 12.70 9.97 6.00
N GLY A 368 12.30 10.11 7.25
CA GLY A 368 13.16 10.52 8.36
C GLY A 368 14.14 9.42 8.76
N PRO A 369 15.03 9.67 9.73
CA PRO A 369 15.91 8.65 10.27
C PRO A 369 15.10 7.67 11.14
N GLY A 370 15.72 6.57 11.55
CA GLY A 370 15.18 5.71 12.61
C GLY A 370 15.07 6.45 13.95
N LEU A 371 14.20 5.94 14.83
CA LEU A 371 13.98 6.55 16.14
C LEU A 371 15.25 6.52 17.01
N PRO A 372 15.52 7.58 17.80
CA PRO A 372 16.64 7.61 18.72
C PRO A 372 16.41 6.68 19.94
N GLY A 373 17.50 6.12 20.49
CA GLY A 373 17.47 5.41 21.77
C GLY A 373 16.80 4.03 21.77
N VAL A 374 16.46 3.47 20.61
CA VAL A 374 15.67 2.22 20.49
C VAL A 374 16.35 1.13 19.65
N GLY A 375 17.66 0.93 19.87
CA GLY A 375 18.41 -0.22 19.33
C GLY A 375 19.39 0.11 18.20
N LEU A 376 19.31 1.30 17.59
CA LEU A 376 20.27 1.78 16.59
C LEU A 376 21.00 3.03 17.11
N SER A 377 22.29 3.14 16.82
CA SER A 377 23.06 4.37 17.05
C SER A 377 22.65 5.49 16.09
N ASP A 378 23.08 6.72 16.34
CA ASP A 378 22.83 7.86 15.43
C ASP A 378 23.40 7.61 14.02
N GLU A 379 24.59 6.99 13.95
CA GLU A 379 25.24 6.60 12.69
C GLU A 379 24.44 5.55 11.92
N GLN A 380 23.76 4.64 12.63
CA GLN A 380 22.95 3.59 12.01
C GLN A 380 21.55 4.08 11.65
N ARG A 381 20.93 4.91 12.49
CA ARG A 381 19.55 5.36 12.28
C ARG A 381 19.43 6.33 11.11
N VAL A 382 20.51 7.02 10.72
CA VAL A 382 20.55 7.77 9.46
C VAL A 382 20.61 6.87 8.23
N LEU A 383 20.97 5.59 8.34
CA LEU A 383 21.02 4.68 7.18
C LEU A 383 19.64 4.13 6.82
N VAL A 384 18.72 4.03 7.79
CA VAL A 384 17.34 3.59 7.57
C VAL A 384 16.42 4.74 7.18
N GLN A 385 15.19 4.41 6.80
CA GLN A 385 14.12 5.38 6.57
C GLN A 385 12.88 5.05 7.38
N ARG A 386 12.36 6.03 8.11
CA ARG A 386 11.08 5.95 8.79
C ARG A 386 10.14 7.04 8.26
N PHE A 387 8.95 6.63 7.88
CA PHE A 387 7.86 7.53 7.52
C PHE A 387 6.88 7.56 8.68
N GLY A 388 6.57 8.76 9.17
CA GLY A 388 5.82 8.97 10.39
C GLY A 388 5.71 10.46 10.75
N PRO A 389 4.92 10.82 11.77
CA PRO A 389 4.71 12.21 12.17
C PRO A 389 5.92 12.82 12.89
N GLU A 390 6.93 12.02 13.23
CA GLU A 390 8.08 12.43 14.00
C GLU A 390 8.98 13.40 13.21
N ILE A 391 9.60 14.32 13.95
CA ILE A 391 10.55 15.30 13.42
C ILE A 391 11.88 15.02 14.10
N ASP A 392 12.94 14.92 13.31
CA ASP A 392 14.28 14.62 13.79
C ASP A 392 15.31 15.50 13.07
N GLU A 393 16.23 16.08 13.83
CA GLU A 393 17.24 17.01 13.32
C GLU A 393 18.28 16.32 12.43
N LEU A 394 18.50 15.01 12.57
CA LEU A 394 19.45 14.29 11.72
C LEU A 394 19.00 14.21 10.26
N ARG A 395 17.68 14.30 10.00
CA ARG A 395 17.14 14.42 8.65
C ARG A 395 15.76 15.05 8.68
N LEU A 396 15.72 16.34 8.35
CA LEU A 396 14.48 17.08 8.14
C LEU A 396 13.77 16.60 6.87
N VAL A 397 12.46 16.36 6.98
CA VAL A 397 11.62 15.83 5.88
C VAL A 397 10.50 16.83 5.59
N GLU A 398 10.34 17.18 4.31
CA GLU A 398 9.24 18.03 3.84
C GLU A 398 7.86 17.43 4.20
N GLU A 399 6.87 18.28 4.49
CA GLU A 399 5.53 17.82 4.89
C GLU A 399 4.91 16.84 3.89
N LYS A 400 5.08 17.09 2.57
CA LYS A 400 4.53 16.23 1.51
C LYS A 400 5.05 14.79 1.52
N TYR A 401 6.23 14.53 2.12
CA TYR A 401 6.79 13.19 2.28
C TYR A 401 6.52 12.61 3.67
N ARG A 402 6.31 13.48 4.66
CA ARG A 402 5.99 13.10 6.05
C ARG A 402 4.52 12.72 6.22
N ASP A 403 3.62 13.41 5.53
CA ASP A 403 2.18 13.14 5.56
C ASP A 403 1.80 11.94 4.67
N HIS A 404 2.30 10.79 5.07
CA HIS A 404 2.03 9.49 4.45
C HIS A 404 1.76 8.44 5.52
N ILE A 405 1.56 7.19 5.11
CA ILE A 405 1.42 6.08 6.05
C ILE A 405 2.70 5.91 6.90
N GLY A 406 2.54 5.33 8.09
CA GLY A 406 3.64 4.81 8.89
C GLY A 406 4.34 3.67 8.15
N PHE A 407 5.64 3.80 7.93
CA PHE A 407 6.42 2.84 7.15
C PHE A 407 7.88 2.85 7.58
N PHE A 408 8.56 1.72 7.39
CA PHE A 408 9.97 1.58 7.71
C PHE A 408 10.71 0.86 6.58
N ILE A 409 11.93 1.29 6.28
CA ILE A 409 12.81 0.71 5.26
C ILE A 409 14.23 0.61 5.83
N ALA A 410 14.81 -0.58 5.79
CA ALA A 410 16.22 -0.81 6.05
C ALA A 410 16.85 -1.56 4.88
N ALA A 411 18.06 -1.16 4.49
CA ALA A 411 18.81 -1.81 3.43
C ALA A 411 20.11 -2.39 3.98
N PHE A 412 20.48 -3.58 3.49
CA PHE A 412 21.65 -4.31 3.93
C PHE A 412 22.46 -4.81 2.73
N SER A 413 23.76 -4.97 2.95
CA SER A 413 24.67 -5.75 2.11
C SER A 413 25.18 -6.95 2.91
N LYS A 414 25.31 -8.12 2.29
CA LYS A 414 25.97 -9.29 2.89
C LYS A 414 27.44 -9.39 2.48
#